data_AF-A0A177E658-F1
#
_entry.id   AF-A0A177E658-F1
#
_cell.length_a   1.000
_cell.length_b   1.000
_cell.length_c   1.000
_cell.angle_alpha   90.00
_cell.angle_beta   90.00
_cell.angle_gamma   90.00
#
_symmetry.space_group_name_H-M   'P 1'
#
loop_
_entity.id
_entity.type
_entity.pdbx_description
1 polymer ?
#
loop_
_entity_poly.entity_id
_entity_poly.type
_entity_poly.pdbx_seq_one_letter_code
_entity_poly.pdbx_strand_id
1 'polypeptide(L)'
;MNNREENTKINFFKGELKQYKSKGLKEIPSEKVVEIGECLGKVLKEKNVKTTQIRKFLDAVRKIQIKFDKDNVIMLKPKLAYTVGRHRNLKPLMQILDPAIDAGAKDRESFKKLVHLIEAIVAYHRFYGGGD
;
A
#
# COMPACT_ATOMS: atom_id res chain seq x y z
N MET A 1 9.41 -13.49 -13.75
CA MET A 1 8.48 -12.61 -14.51
C MET A 1 9.29 -11.44 -15.03
N ASN A 2 8.92 -10.89 -16.19
CA ASN A 2 9.70 -9.79 -16.78
C ASN A 2 9.19 -8.45 -16.22
N ASN A 3 10.08 -7.49 -15.95
CA ASN A 3 9.78 -6.18 -15.31
C ASN A 3 8.64 -5.40 -16.02
N ARG A 4 8.37 -5.71 -17.29
CA ARG A 4 7.25 -5.16 -18.08
C ARG A 4 5.88 -5.64 -17.57
N GLU A 5 5.74 -6.90 -17.20
CA GLU A 5 4.46 -7.48 -16.74
C GLU A 5 4.08 -6.95 -15.35
N GLU A 6 5.05 -6.84 -14.44
CA GLU A 6 4.86 -6.24 -13.10
C GLU A 6 4.37 -4.80 -13.19
N ASN A 7 5.00 -3.99 -14.05
CA ASN A 7 4.59 -2.59 -14.23
C ASN A 7 3.17 -2.48 -14.79
N THR A 8 2.75 -3.39 -15.69
CA THR A 8 1.38 -3.44 -16.19
C THR A 8 0.39 -3.75 -15.06
N LYS A 9 0.66 -4.75 -14.23
CA LYS A 9 -0.21 -5.11 -13.09
C LYS A 9 -0.30 -3.98 -12.05
N ILE A 10 0.83 -3.34 -11.71
CA ILE A 10 0.83 -2.18 -10.79
C ILE A 10 0.00 -1.03 -11.35
N ASN A 11 0.11 -0.72 -12.64
CA ASN A 11 -0.69 0.34 -13.26
C ASN A 11 -2.18 -0.01 -13.32
N PHE A 12 -2.51 -1.28 -13.57
CA PHE A 12 -3.88 -1.79 -13.50
C PHE A 12 -4.49 -1.57 -12.10
N PHE A 13 -3.84 -2.07 -11.05
CA PHE A 13 -4.33 -1.91 -9.67
C PHE A 13 -4.36 -0.46 -9.21
N LYS A 14 -3.41 0.37 -9.66
CA LYS A 14 -3.46 1.82 -9.43
C LYS A 14 -4.72 2.43 -10.05
N GLY A 15 -5.09 2.02 -11.26
CA GLY A 15 -6.33 2.45 -11.93
C GLY A 15 -7.56 2.00 -11.16
N GLU A 16 -7.59 0.72 -10.75
CA GLU A 16 -8.66 0.14 -9.96
C GLU A 16 -8.86 0.87 -8.62
N LEU A 17 -7.78 1.18 -7.89
CA LEU A 17 -7.85 1.89 -6.62
C LEU A 17 -8.41 3.31 -6.74
N LYS A 18 -8.20 3.99 -7.88
CA LYS A 18 -8.74 5.33 -8.11
C LYS A 18 -10.27 5.37 -8.13
N GLN A 19 -10.94 4.27 -8.49
CA GLN A 19 -12.41 4.23 -8.52
C GLN A 19 -13.03 4.39 -7.11
N TYR A 20 -12.28 4.01 -6.07
CA TYR A 20 -12.70 4.14 -4.68
C TYR A 20 -12.44 5.54 -4.10
N LYS A 21 -11.85 6.48 -4.86
CA LYS A 21 -11.54 7.83 -4.37
C LYS A 21 -12.77 8.60 -3.89
N SER A 22 -13.96 8.33 -4.44
CA SER A 22 -15.20 8.98 -3.98
C SER A 22 -15.85 8.23 -2.82
N LYS A 23 -16.12 6.94 -3.00
CA LYS A 23 -16.90 6.10 -2.07
C LYS A 23 -16.11 5.62 -0.85
N GLY A 24 -14.78 5.63 -0.94
CA GLY A 24 -13.87 5.11 0.09
C GLY A 24 -13.52 3.64 -0.11
N LEU A 25 -12.44 3.20 0.54
CA LEU A 25 -12.00 1.80 0.47
C LEU A 25 -12.94 0.83 1.17
N LYS A 26 -13.92 1.26 1.96
CA LYS A 26 -14.89 0.33 2.58
C LYS A 26 -15.62 -0.56 1.55
N GLU A 27 -15.79 -0.04 0.33
CA GLU A 27 -16.41 -0.74 -0.81
C GLU A 27 -15.49 -1.72 -1.54
N ILE A 28 -14.21 -1.80 -1.16
CA ILE A 28 -13.28 -2.74 -1.81
C ILE A 28 -13.57 -4.17 -1.32
N PRO A 29 -13.77 -5.14 -2.25
CA PRO A 29 -13.86 -6.55 -1.90
C PRO A 29 -12.58 -7.03 -1.22
N SER A 30 -12.72 -7.95 -0.28
CA SER A 30 -11.55 -8.47 0.48
C SER A 30 -10.60 -9.24 -0.43
N GLU A 31 -11.13 -9.92 -1.44
CA GLU A 31 -10.40 -10.63 -2.50
C GLU A 31 -9.45 -9.67 -3.22
N LYS A 32 -9.93 -8.45 -3.53
CA LYS A 32 -9.10 -7.43 -4.18
C LYS A 32 -7.97 -6.91 -3.29
N VAL A 33 -8.22 -6.77 -1.99
CA VAL A 33 -7.15 -6.41 -1.03
C VAL A 33 -6.04 -7.46 -1.05
N VAL A 34 -6.43 -8.74 -1.06
CA VAL A 34 -5.50 -9.87 -1.11
C VAL A 34 -4.74 -9.91 -2.44
N GLU A 35 -5.41 -9.80 -3.57
CA GLU A 35 -4.79 -9.78 -4.91
C GLU A 35 -3.75 -8.66 -5.05
N ILE A 36 -4.10 -7.43 -4.62
CA ILE A 36 -3.19 -6.29 -4.67
C ILE A 36 -2.00 -6.52 -3.73
N GLY A 37 -2.26 -7.00 -2.51
CA GLY A 37 -1.25 -7.29 -1.51
C GLY A 37 -0.25 -8.34 -1.97
N GLU A 38 -0.74 -9.42 -2.58
CA GLU A 38 0.09 -10.47 -3.15
C GLU A 38 0.97 -9.95 -4.29
N CYS A 39 0.35 -9.28 -5.27
CA CYS A 39 1.07 -8.74 -6.41
C CYS A 39 2.16 -7.78 -5.98
N LEU A 40 1.84 -6.83 -5.09
CA LEU A 40 2.81 -5.84 -4.65
C LEU A 40 3.86 -6.43 -3.71
N GLY A 41 3.49 -7.36 -2.83
CA GLY A 41 4.42 -8.06 -1.94
C GLY A 41 5.52 -8.77 -2.74
N LYS A 42 5.15 -9.47 -3.81
CA LYS A 42 6.09 -10.13 -4.74
C LYS A 42 7.01 -9.12 -5.43
N VAL A 43 6.43 -8.07 -6.03
CA VAL A 43 7.18 -7.02 -6.75
C VAL A 43 8.20 -6.34 -5.83
N LEU A 44 7.82 -6.04 -4.58
CA LEU A 44 8.72 -5.41 -3.62
C LEU A 44 9.86 -6.34 -3.21
N LYS A 45 9.60 -7.65 -3.09
CA LYS A 45 10.65 -8.64 -2.86
C LYS A 45 11.63 -8.69 -4.03
N GLU A 46 11.12 -8.73 -5.26
CA GLU A 46 11.95 -8.75 -6.49
C GLU A 46 12.80 -7.48 -6.63
N LYS A 47 12.33 -6.36 -6.08
CA LYS A 47 13.07 -5.09 -6.01
C LYS A 47 13.95 -4.93 -4.77
N ASN A 48 14.20 -6.02 -4.04
CA ASN A 48 15.06 -6.06 -2.85
C ASN A 48 14.66 -5.03 -1.79
N VAL A 49 13.37 -4.77 -1.64
CA VAL A 49 12.84 -3.95 -0.55
C VAL A 49 12.96 -4.75 0.74
N LYS A 50 13.56 -4.16 1.77
CA LYS A 50 13.68 -4.79 3.09
C LYS A 50 12.34 -4.79 3.81
N THR A 51 12.01 -5.87 4.51
CA THR A 51 10.74 -5.94 5.24
C THR A 51 10.63 -4.84 6.30
N THR A 52 11.75 -4.47 6.95
CA THR A 52 11.83 -3.30 7.85
C THR A 52 11.34 -1.99 7.23
N GLN A 53 11.53 -1.76 5.92
CA GLN A 53 11.07 -0.52 5.27
C GLN A 53 9.54 -0.49 5.18
N ILE A 54 8.91 -1.63 4.84
CA ILE A 54 7.46 -1.74 4.74
C ILE A 54 6.81 -1.70 6.14
N ARG A 55 7.41 -2.41 7.13
CA ARG A 55 6.93 -2.40 8.52
C ARG A 55 6.95 -1.02 9.16
N LYS A 56 8.03 -0.26 8.98
CA LYS A 56 8.10 1.13 9.51
C LYS A 56 6.94 1.99 9.00
N PHE A 57 6.53 1.80 7.75
CA PHE A 57 5.36 2.48 7.21
C PHE A 57 4.07 1.95 7.85
N LEU A 58 3.88 0.64 7.95
CA LEU A 58 2.73 0.02 8.63
C LEU A 58 2.60 0.51 10.09
N ASP A 59 3.70 0.61 10.83
CA ASP A 59 3.72 1.10 12.21
C ASP A 59 3.25 2.56 12.29
N ALA A 60 3.67 3.40 11.34
CA ALA A 60 3.19 4.77 11.24
C ALA A 60 1.68 4.84 10.95
N VAL A 61 1.16 3.95 10.10
CA VAL A 61 -0.28 3.86 9.82
C VAL A 61 -1.05 3.36 11.05
N ARG A 62 -0.58 2.33 11.74
CA ARG A 62 -1.23 1.78 12.96
C ARG A 62 -1.35 2.80 14.09
N LYS A 63 -0.40 3.73 14.22
CA LYS A 63 -0.52 4.85 15.18
C LYS A 63 -1.76 5.71 14.91
N ILE A 64 -2.11 5.93 13.65
CA ILE A 64 -3.32 6.67 13.26
C ILE A 64 -4.58 5.84 13.56
N GLN A 65 -4.49 4.50 13.60
CA GLN A 65 -5.63 3.63 13.89
C GLN A 65 -6.15 3.76 15.33
N ILE A 66 -5.27 4.07 16.28
CA ILE A 66 -5.62 4.27 17.69
C ILE A 66 -6.64 5.41 17.82
N LYS A 67 -6.37 6.52 17.14
CA LYS A 67 -7.26 7.68 17.05
C LYS A 67 -7.32 8.11 15.59
N PHE A 68 -8.31 7.57 14.88
CA PHE A 68 -8.53 7.90 13.48
C PHE A 68 -8.65 9.42 13.32
N ASP A 69 -7.80 9.95 12.46
CA ASP A 69 -7.82 11.35 12.05
C ASP A 69 -7.49 11.43 10.57
N LYS A 70 -8.44 11.99 9.81
CA LYS A 70 -8.39 12.05 8.35
C LYS A 70 -7.16 12.81 7.84
N ASP A 71 -6.81 13.91 8.48
CA ASP A 71 -5.69 14.75 8.05
C ASP A 71 -4.37 14.01 8.26
N ASN A 72 -4.22 13.29 9.37
CA ASN A 72 -3.09 12.40 9.59
C ASN A 72 -2.98 11.27 8.55
N VAL A 73 -4.10 10.71 8.08
CA VAL A 73 -4.09 9.72 6.98
C VAL A 73 -3.56 10.36 5.69
N ILE A 74 -4.05 11.56 5.34
CA ILE A 74 -3.60 12.29 4.14
C ILE A 74 -2.10 12.62 4.24
N MET A 75 -1.61 12.95 5.44
CA MET A 75 -0.18 13.23 5.70
C MET A 75 0.74 11.99 5.56
N LEU A 76 0.20 10.79 5.33
CA LEU A 76 1.02 9.66 4.92
C LEU A 76 1.63 9.84 3.53
N LYS A 77 0.99 10.61 2.63
CA LYS A 77 1.47 10.85 1.25
C LYS A 77 2.85 11.55 1.22
N PRO A 78 3.06 12.71 1.88
CA PRO A 78 4.38 13.34 1.90
C PRO A 78 5.45 12.45 2.57
N LYS A 79 5.10 11.71 3.63
CA LYS A 79 6.03 10.75 4.27
C LYS A 79 6.45 9.65 3.30
N LEU A 80 5.51 9.13 2.53
CA LEU A 80 5.76 8.12 1.51
C LEU A 80 6.61 8.67 0.35
N ALA A 81 6.30 9.88 -0.12
CA ALA A 81 7.06 10.55 -1.17
C ALA A 81 8.53 10.77 -0.77
N TYR A 82 8.78 11.25 0.46
CA TYR A 82 10.13 11.40 1.00
C TYR A 82 10.88 10.06 1.05
N THR A 83 10.21 9.01 1.55
CA THR A 83 10.78 7.66 1.65
C THR A 83 11.16 7.12 0.26
N VAL A 84 10.31 7.30 -0.75
CA VAL A 84 10.63 6.91 -2.15
C VAL A 84 11.73 7.78 -2.76
N GLY A 85 11.81 9.06 -2.40
CA GLY A 85 12.91 9.93 -2.80
C GLY A 85 14.28 9.41 -2.35
N ARG A 86 14.33 8.85 -1.13
CA ARG A 86 15.52 8.19 -0.56
C ARG A 86 15.75 6.77 -1.09
N HIS A 87 14.67 6.04 -1.38
CA HIS A 87 14.70 4.63 -1.78
C HIS A 87 13.82 4.41 -3.01
N ARG A 88 14.40 4.60 -4.19
CA ARG A 88 13.66 4.54 -5.48
C ARG A 88 13.01 3.19 -5.74
N ASN A 89 13.53 2.10 -5.18
CA ASN A 89 12.94 0.76 -5.28
C ASN A 89 11.55 0.64 -4.63
N LEU A 90 11.16 1.58 -3.76
CA LEU A 90 9.81 1.68 -3.18
C LEU A 90 8.80 2.36 -4.10
N LYS A 91 9.16 2.78 -5.31
CA LYS A 91 8.23 3.44 -6.25
C LYS A 91 6.94 2.63 -6.51
N PRO A 92 6.96 1.30 -6.66
CA PRO A 92 5.72 0.51 -6.80
C PRO A 92 4.81 0.60 -5.58
N LEU A 93 5.39 0.64 -4.37
CA LEU A 93 4.63 0.82 -3.13
C LEU A 93 3.86 2.14 -3.17
N MET A 94 4.52 3.23 -3.57
CA MET A 94 3.87 4.54 -3.71
C MET A 94 2.80 4.57 -4.81
N GLN A 95 3.00 3.87 -5.93
CA GLN A 95 2.01 3.84 -7.01
C GLN A 95 0.68 3.23 -6.57
N ILE A 96 0.71 2.25 -5.66
CA ILE A 96 -0.48 1.60 -5.09
C ILE A 96 -1.02 2.39 -3.88
N LEU A 97 -0.15 2.78 -2.95
CA LEU A 97 -0.61 3.40 -1.71
C LEU A 97 -1.10 4.84 -1.89
N ASP A 98 -0.62 5.60 -2.87
CA ASP A 98 -1.07 6.98 -3.10
C ASP A 98 -2.60 7.10 -3.32
N PRO A 99 -3.22 6.39 -4.30
CA PRO A 99 -4.68 6.38 -4.42
C PRO A 99 -5.39 5.66 -3.27
N ALA A 100 -4.75 4.63 -2.68
CA ALA A 100 -5.33 3.93 -1.54
C ALA A 100 -5.43 4.82 -0.29
N ILE A 101 -4.47 5.74 -0.08
CA ILE A 101 -4.52 6.72 1.01
C ILE A 101 -5.67 7.71 0.79
N ASP A 102 -5.84 8.24 -0.43
CA ASP A 102 -6.93 9.15 -0.76
C ASP A 102 -8.31 8.51 -0.49
N ALA A 103 -8.48 7.24 -0.86
CA ALA A 103 -9.70 6.49 -0.62
C ALA A 103 -9.84 6.00 0.84
N GLY A 104 -8.74 5.68 1.50
CA GLY A 104 -8.68 5.21 2.88
C GLY A 104 -8.94 6.32 3.91
N ALA A 105 -8.70 7.58 3.55
CA ALA A 105 -8.94 8.74 4.41
C ALA A 105 -10.43 9.14 4.52
N LYS A 106 -11.35 8.46 3.85
CA LYS A 106 -12.77 8.84 3.79
C LYS A 106 -13.48 8.72 5.13
N ASP A 107 -13.31 7.58 5.77
CA ASP A 107 -13.92 7.24 7.04
C ASP A 107 -13.10 6.12 7.71
N ARG A 108 -13.46 5.80 8.95
CA ARG A 108 -12.75 4.81 9.77
C ARG A 108 -12.76 3.41 9.14
N GLU A 109 -13.84 3.03 8.46
CA GLU A 109 -13.95 1.72 7.79
C GLU A 109 -13.05 1.63 6.57
N SER A 110 -13.01 2.68 5.76
CA SER A 110 -12.08 2.82 4.64
C SER A 110 -10.63 2.80 5.11
N PHE A 111 -10.34 3.44 6.25
CA PHE A 111 -9.01 3.41 6.83
C PHE A 111 -8.64 2.01 7.32
N LYS A 112 -9.58 1.26 7.90
CA LYS A 112 -9.36 -0.15 8.26
C LYS A 112 -8.98 -0.99 7.04
N LYS A 113 -9.64 -0.77 5.89
CA LYS A 113 -9.29 -1.43 4.62
C LYS A 113 -7.90 -1.03 4.10
N LEU A 114 -7.48 0.23 4.28
CA LEU A 114 -6.10 0.66 3.99
C LEU A 114 -5.07 -0.09 4.85
N VAL A 115 -5.34 -0.24 6.16
CA VAL A 115 -4.46 -1.01 7.06
C VAL A 115 -4.35 -2.46 6.60
N HIS A 116 -5.49 -3.12 6.33
CA HIS A 116 -5.50 -4.50 5.83
C HIS A 116 -4.71 -4.67 4.53
N LEU A 117 -4.79 -3.69 3.62
CA LEU A 117 -4.00 -3.71 2.38
C LEU A 117 -2.50 -3.69 2.68
N ILE A 118 -2.04 -2.82 3.58
CA ILE A 118 -0.62 -2.74 3.95
C ILE A 118 -0.18 -4.03 4.67
N GLU A 119 -1.04 -4.61 5.51
CA GLU A 119 -0.78 -5.89 6.16
C GLU A 119 -0.65 -7.04 5.15
N ALA A 120 -1.53 -7.10 4.14
CA ALA A 120 -1.45 -8.08 3.06
C ALA A 120 -0.13 -7.93 2.28
N ILE A 121 0.28 -6.70 1.96
CA ILE A 121 1.58 -6.44 1.30
C ILE A 121 2.74 -6.98 2.14
N VAL A 122 2.77 -6.73 3.45
CA VAL A 122 3.82 -7.24 4.35
C VAL A 122 3.81 -8.75 4.44
N ALA A 123 2.62 -9.36 4.56
CA ALA A 123 2.46 -10.81 4.66
C ALA A 123 2.98 -11.51 3.40
N TYR A 124 2.56 -11.07 2.21
CA TYR A 124 3.00 -11.65 0.95
C TYR A 124 4.46 -11.33 0.64
N HIS A 125 4.97 -10.14 1.00
CA HIS A 125 6.40 -9.85 0.89
C HIS A 125 7.22 -10.89 1.66
N ARG A 126 6.82 -11.23 2.90
CA ARG A 126 7.45 -12.28 3.69
C ARG A 126 7.28 -13.67 3.08
N PHE A 127 6.08 -14.01 2.61
CA PHE A 127 5.79 -15.27 1.94
C PHE A 127 6.73 -15.52 0.75
N TYR A 128 7.03 -14.48 -0.04
CA TYR A 128 7.96 -14.55 -1.17
C TYR A 128 9.46 -14.50 -0.78
N GLY A 129 9.78 -14.62 0.51
CA GLY A 129 11.15 -14.67 1.03
C GLY A 129 11.75 -13.29 1.35
N GLY A 130 10.92 -12.26 1.54
CA GLY A 130 11.36 -10.93 1.94
C GLY A 130 12.08 -10.93 3.29
N GLY A 131 13.30 -10.41 3.31
CA GLY A 131 14.18 -10.35 4.48
C GLY A 131 14.51 -8.92 4.93
N ASP A 132 15.32 -8.81 5.98
CA ASP A 132 15.87 -7.54 6.48
C ASP A 132 17.21 -7.19 5.83
#